data_AF-A0A9P7XGQ7-F1
#
_entry.id   AF-A0A9P7XGQ7-F1
#
_cell.length_a   1.000
_cell.length_b   1.000
_cell.length_c   1.000
_cell.angle_alpha   90.00
_cell.angle_beta   90.00
_cell.angle_gamma   90.00
#
_symmetry.space_group_name_H-M   'P 1'
#
loop_
_entity.id
_entity.type
_entity.pdbx_description
1 polymer ?
#
loop_
_entity_poly.entity_id
_entity_poly.type
_entity_poly.pdbx_seq_one_letter_code
_entity_poly.pdbx_strand_id
1 'polypeptide(L)'
;MYPLYTQLFVAATGLALYIIAKRWYRSSTSALKLIPRATGGHWLWGHEKDAWETPDAGFYISNFKQSGQIFAMKGGLFSEDILAVSDPAALSHMFTKHPYDYPKSTFIRPLVERLVGRSLIWAEGDEHKRQRAALAPVFTHSMVKQTEPEVRDTSEKLVNLLKEHINDSESANGGSGDDTVEIDAVDWSSRATLQIIGSVGLGHDFRLGETDDAKAITQSLRDIATAGMTSAGFIAPSVLRAFPFLTNLPIKAMQAQGAVKSIVRRLGTKIVQENRKANGTKAKGNDLLSTLLRMEETRGEKLDLDRMFDHVSIYHSVSGNFIY
;
A
#
# COMPACT_ATOMS: atom_id res chain seq x y z
N MET A 1 -34.64 -36.16 7.98
CA MET A 1 -33.49 -35.24 8.13
C MET A 1 -32.59 -35.49 6.93
N TYR A 2 -32.55 -34.59 5.95
CA TYR A 2 -31.66 -34.78 4.78
C TYR A 2 -30.21 -34.80 5.27
N PRO A 3 -29.38 -35.69 4.74
CA PRO A 3 -28.00 -35.77 5.20
C PRO A 3 -27.23 -34.53 4.76
N LEU A 4 -26.35 -34.04 5.63
CA LEU A 4 -25.60 -32.78 5.46
C LEU A 4 -24.95 -32.64 4.07
N TYR A 5 -24.50 -33.74 3.47
CA TYR A 5 -23.89 -33.75 2.13
C TYR A 5 -24.87 -33.33 1.01
N THR A 6 -26.15 -33.70 1.10
CA THR A 6 -27.15 -33.30 0.09
C THR A 6 -27.44 -31.80 0.15
N GLN A 7 -27.51 -31.23 1.34
CA GLN A 7 -27.69 -29.79 1.52
C GLN A 7 -26.48 -29.00 1.00
N LEU A 8 -25.26 -29.49 1.27
CA LEU A 8 -24.03 -28.90 0.73
C LEU A 8 -23.97 -28.98 -0.80
N PHE A 9 -24.37 -30.10 -1.39
CA PHE A 9 -24.38 -30.27 -2.85
C PHE A 9 -25.37 -29.33 -3.54
N VAL A 10 -26.59 -29.20 -3.01
CA VAL A 10 -27.60 -28.28 -3.55
C VAL A 10 -27.13 -26.83 -3.43
N ALA A 11 -26.55 -26.45 -2.28
CA ALA A 11 -26.01 -25.11 -2.07
C ALA A 11 -24.84 -24.80 -3.04
N ALA A 12 -23.91 -25.75 -3.21
CA ALA A 12 -22.80 -25.60 -4.15
C ALA A 12 -23.26 -25.48 -5.60
N THR A 13 -24.24 -26.28 -6.01
CA THR A 13 -24.82 -26.24 -7.36
C THR A 13 -25.56 -24.92 -7.61
N GLY A 14 -26.35 -24.47 -6.64
CA GLY A 14 -27.03 -23.17 -6.72
C GLY A 14 -26.05 -22.00 -6.81
N LEU A 15 -24.96 -22.02 -6.04
CA LEU A 15 -23.90 -21.03 -6.11
C LEU A 15 -23.18 -21.05 -7.47
N ALA A 16 -22.87 -22.23 -8.00
CA ALA A 16 -22.24 -22.38 -9.31
C ALA A 16 -23.11 -21.81 -10.43
N LEU A 17 -24.41 -22.16 -10.44
CA LEU A 17 -25.37 -21.63 -11.42
C LEU A 17 -25.51 -20.10 -11.29
N TYR A 18 -25.55 -19.57 -10.07
CA TYR A 18 -25.57 -18.13 -9.84
C TYR A 18 -24.32 -17.43 -10.39
N ILE A 19 -23.12 -17.97 -10.15
CA ILE A 19 -21.86 -17.41 -10.66
C ILE A 19 -21.83 -17.44 -12.19
N ILE A 20 -22.24 -18.55 -12.80
CA ILE A 20 -22.30 -18.72 -14.26
C ILE A 20 -23.31 -17.73 -14.86
N ALA A 21 -24.52 -17.66 -14.31
CA ALA A 21 -25.56 -16.75 -14.78
C ALA A 21 -25.15 -15.27 -14.62
N LYS A 22 -24.55 -14.90 -13.48
CA LYS A 22 -24.02 -13.56 -13.23
C LYS A 22 -22.91 -13.20 -14.22
N ARG A 23 -21.98 -14.12 -14.49
CA ARG A 23 -20.90 -13.94 -15.47
C ARG A 23 -21.46 -13.81 -16.89
N TRP A 24 -22.42 -14.65 -17.27
CA TRP A 24 -23.04 -14.60 -18.58
C TRP A 24 -23.83 -13.32 -18.80
N TYR A 25 -24.65 -12.91 -17.82
CA TYR A 25 -25.40 -11.65 -17.86
C TYR A 25 -24.46 -10.46 -18.03
N ARG A 26 -23.46 -10.33 -17.16
CA ARG A 26 -22.49 -9.22 -17.21
C ARG A 26 -21.66 -9.19 -18.47
N SER A 27 -21.18 -10.35 -18.91
CA SER A 27 -20.47 -10.46 -20.19
C SER A 27 -21.37 -10.04 -21.33
N SER A 28 -22.64 -10.47 -21.33
CA SER A 28 -23.60 -10.16 -22.39
C SER A 28 -23.97 -8.69 -22.48
N THR A 29 -24.04 -7.98 -21.35
CA THR A 29 -24.38 -6.55 -21.28
C THR A 29 -23.16 -5.61 -21.25
N SER A 30 -21.93 -6.13 -21.34
CA SER A 30 -20.73 -5.32 -21.19
C SER A 30 -20.47 -4.44 -22.41
N ALA A 31 -20.30 -3.13 -22.18
CA ALA A 31 -19.85 -2.17 -23.19
C ALA A 31 -18.41 -2.46 -23.66
N LEU A 32 -17.62 -3.23 -22.90
CA LEU A 32 -16.26 -3.61 -23.26
C LEU A 32 -16.18 -4.51 -24.50
N LYS A 33 -17.30 -5.05 -24.99
CA LYS A 33 -17.36 -5.79 -26.26
C LYS A 33 -16.99 -4.93 -27.47
N LEU A 34 -17.16 -3.61 -27.37
CA LEU A 34 -16.85 -2.66 -28.45
C LEU A 34 -15.37 -2.28 -28.47
N ILE A 35 -14.61 -2.63 -27.43
CA ILE A 35 -13.22 -2.24 -27.26
C ILE A 35 -12.32 -3.39 -27.74
N PRO A 36 -11.21 -3.10 -28.44
CA PRO A 36 -10.22 -4.11 -28.79
C PRO A 36 -9.79 -4.88 -27.53
N ARG A 37 -9.79 -6.20 -27.62
CA ARG A 37 -9.40 -7.06 -26.51
C ARG A 37 -7.95 -7.51 -26.70
N ALA A 38 -7.21 -7.60 -25.60
CA ALA A 38 -5.87 -8.19 -25.62
C ALA A 38 -5.88 -9.60 -26.25
N THR A 39 -4.80 -9.94 -26.94
CA THR A 39 -4.62 -11.26 -27.53
C THR A 39 -4.19 -12.28 -26.47
N GLY A 40 -4.69 -13.51 -26.56
CA GLY A 40 -4.33 -14.60 -25.64
C GLY A 40 -5.37 -14.83 -24.54
N GLY A 41 -4.89 -14.98 -23.30
CA GLY A 41 -5.73 -15.19 -22.13
C GLY A 41 -5.86 -16.66 -21.71
N HIS A 42 -5.43 -16.95 -20.50
CA HIS A 42 -5.64 -18.25 -19.86
C HIS A 42 -7.14 -18.53 -19.65
N TRP A 43 -7.57 -19.77 -19.84
CA TRP A 43 -8.99 -20.13 -19.75
C TRP A 43 -9.63 -19.79 -18.40
N LEU A 44 -8.89 -19.96 -17.29
CA LEU A 44 -9.33 -19.67 -15.93
C LEU A 44 -8.93 -18.28 -15.44
N TRP A 45 -7.72 -17.83 -15.80
CA TRP A 45 -7.08 -16.64 -15.22
C TRP A 45 -7.14 -15.42 -16.15
N GLY A 46 -7.72 -15.58 -17.34
CA GLY A 46 -7.84 -14.53 -18.33
C GLY A 46 -6.49 -13.92 -18.70
N HIS A 47 -6.50 -12.63 -18.98
CA HIS A 47 -5.31 -11.85 -19.33
C HIS A 47 -4.50 -11.41 -18.10
N GLU A 48 -5.04 -11.58 -16.89
CA GLU A 48 -4.30 -11.25 -15.66
C GLU A 48 -3.11 -12.18 -15.45
N LYS A 49 -3.19 -13.44 -15.90
CA LYS A 49 -2.04 -14.35 -15.88
C LYS A 49 -0.94 -13.88 -16.85
N ASP A 50 -1.32 -13.47 -18.05
CA ASP A 50 -0.35 -12.96 -19.03
C ASP A 50 0.33 -11.68 -18.52
N ALA A 51 -0.45 -10.79 -17.87
CA ALA A 51 0.07 -9.60 -17.20
C ALA A 51 0.97 -9.91 -16.00
N TRP A 52 0.71 -11.02 -15.29
CA TRP A 52 1.49 -11.48 -14.15
C TRP A 52 2.83 -12.12 -14.56
N GLU A 53 2.82 -12.93 -15.62
CA GLU A 53 4.00 -13.66 -16.08
C GLU A 53 4.94 -12.81 -16.94
N THR A 54 4.46 -11.68 -17.46
CA THR A 54 5.28 -10.76 -18.27
C THR A 54 5.93 -9.68 -17.41
N PRO A 55 7.27 -9.66 -17.27
CA PRO A 55 7.97 -8.63 -16.50
C PRO A 55 7.81 -7.23 -17.10
N ASP A 56 8.21 -6.22 -16.32
CA ASP A 56 8.38 -4.82 -16.75
C ASP A 56 7.16 -4.20 -17.44
N ALA A 57 5.96 -4.65 -17.05
CA ALA A 57 4.69 -4.28 -17.68
C ALA A 57 4.65 -4.54 -19.20
N GLY A 58 5.48 -5.46 -19.72
CA GLY A 58 5.60 -5.76 -21.15
C GLY A 58 4.27 -6.18 -21.79
N PHE A 59 3.40 -6.84 -21.03
CA PHE A 59 2.03 -7.15 -21.44
C PHE A 59 1.23 -5.87 -21.76
N TYR A 60 1.25 -4.87 -20.87
CA TYR A 60 0.52 -3.62 -21.08
C TYR A 60 1.12 -2.81 -22.23
N ILE A 61 2.45 -2.71 -22.28
CA ILE A 61 3.17 -1.96 -23.32
C ILE A 61 2.86 -2.52 -24.72
N SER A 62 2.92 -3.84 -24.89
CA SER A 62 2.63 -4.48 -26.18
C SER A 62 1.17 -4.28 -26.60
N ASN A 63 0.22 -4.47 -25.68
CA ASN A 63 -1.20 -4.30 -25.99
C ASN A 63 -1.58 -2.84 -26.29
N PHE A 64 -1.00 -1.85 -25.60
CA PHE A 64 -1.21 -0.45 -25.95
C PHE A 64 -0.60 -0.09 -27.31
N LYS A 65 0.56 -0.66 -27.68
CA LYS A 65 1.13 -0.48 -29.02
C LYS A 65 0.24 -1.07 -30.11
N GLN A 66 -0.42 -2.20 -29.86
CA GLN A 66 -1.24 -2.90 -30.85
C GLN A 66 -2.67 -2.34 -30.96
N SER A 67 -3.30 -2.04 -29.82
CA SER A 67 -4.72 -1.70 -29.73
C SER A 67 -4.98 -0.20 -29.58
N GLY A 68 -3.93 0.61 -29.46
CA GLY A 68 -4.01 2.03 -29.17
C GLY A 68 -4.11 2.31 -27.67
N GLN A 69 -4.71 3.44 -27.29
CA GLN A 69 -4.65 3.93 -25.91
C GLN A 69 -5.60 3.20 -24.94
N ILE A 70 -6.48 2.34 -25.43
CA ILE A 70 -7.47 1.63 -24.62
C ILE A 70 -7.62 0.21 -25.13
N PHE A 71 -7.61 -0.76 -24.21
CA PHE A 71 -7.94 -2.15 -24.55
C PHE A 71 -8.64 -2.86 -23.38
N ALA A 72 -9.41 -3.89 -23.72
CA ALA A 72 -10.10 -4.73 -22.75
C ALA A 72 -9.27 -5.97 -22.39
N MET A 73 -9.33 -6.35 -21.13
CA MET A 73 -8.70 -7.54 -20.55
C MET A 73 -9.76 -8.43 -19.92
N LYS A 74 -9.53 -9.75 -19.94
CA LYS A 74 -10.44 -10.72 -19.33
C LYS A 74 -9.96 -10.95 -17.90
N GLY A 75 -10.84 -10.71 -16.93
CA GLY A 75 -10.55 -10.99 -15.52
C GLY A 75 -10.48 -12.50 -15.26
N GLY A 76 -9.53 -12.89 -14.41
CA GLY A 76 -9.37 -14.24 -13.90
C GLY A 76 -10.41 -14.61 -12.85
N LEU A 77 -10.61 -15.91 -12.66
CA LEU A 77 -11.42 -16.50 -11.60
C LEU A 77 -12.82 -15.87 -11.49
N PHE A 78 -13.60 -15.94 -12.57
CA PHE A 78 -14.97 -15.42 -12.64
C PHE A 78 -15.13 -13.90 -12.41
N SER A 79 -14.03 -13.16 -12.30
CA SER A 79 -14.03 -11.71 -12.11
C SER A 79 -14.51 -10.97 -13.36
N GLU A 80 -14.78 -9.68 -13.17
CA GLU A 80 -15.18 -8.77 -14.25
C GLU A 80 -14.03 -8.54 -15.23
N ASP A 81 -14.38 -8.23 -16.48
CA ASP A 81 -13.42 -7.78 -17.48
C ASP A 81 -12.85 -6.43 -17.06
N ILE A 82 -11.57 -6.20 -17.37
CA ILE A 82 -10.80 -5.04 -16.93
C ILE A 82 -10.58 -4.13 -18.14
N LEU A 83 -10.73 -2.82 -17.93
CA LEU A 83 -10.41 -1.81 -18.94
C LEU A 83 -9.03 -1.23 -18.64
N ALA A 84 -8.09 -1.42 -19.56
CA ALA A 84 -6.79 -0.77 -19.50
C ALA A 84 -6.84 0.55 -20.28
N VAL A 85 -6.43 1.65 -19.65
CA VAL A 85 -6.52 3.01 -20.19
C VAL A 85 -5.16 3.70 -20.09
N SER A 86 -4.68 4.25 -21.20
CA SER A 86 -3.51 5.13 -21.28
C SER A 86 -3.81 6.49 -21.94
N ASP A 87 -5.08 6.75 -22.30
CA ASP A 87 -5.49 8.04 -22.85
C ASP A 87 -5.49 9.14 -21.76
N PRO A 88 -4.73 10.24 -21.92
CA PRO A 88 -4.65 11.30 -20.92
C PRO A 88 -5.99 11.97 -20.60
N ALA A 89 -6.90 12.10 -21.58
CA ALA A 89 -8.20 12.73 -21.36
C ALA A 89 -9.12 11.84 -20.50
N ALA A 90 -9.13 10.53 -20.77
CA ALA A 90 -9.82 9.53 -19.96
C ALA A 90 -9.21 9.43 -18.56
N LEU A 91 -7.88 9.42 -18.43
CA LEU A 91 -7.21 9.43 -17.13
C LEU A 91 -7.54 10.69 -16.33
N SER A 92 -7.59 11.87 -16.96
CA SER A 92 -8.02 13.12 -16.31
C SER A 92 -9.49 13.05 -15.88
N HIS A 93 -10.35 12.46 -16.71
CA HIS A 93 -11.75 12.23 -16.34
C HIS A 93 -11.84 11.35 -15.09
N MET A 94 -11.15 10.21 -15.07
CA MET A 94 -11.20 9.23 -13.99
C MET A 94 -10.56 9.73 -12.70
N PHE A 95 -9.33 10.27 -12.75
CA PHE A 95 -8.55 10.57 -11.56
C PHE A 95 -8.67 12.02 -11.07
N THR A 96 -9.17 12.94 -11.90
CA THR A 96 -9.28 14.36 -11.55
C THR A 96 -10.72 14.85 -11.49
N LYS A 97 -11.50 14.65 -12.55
CA LYS A 97 -12.87 15.18 -12.64
C LYS A 97 -13.87 14.36 -11.83
N HIS A 98 -13.74 13.03 -11.89
CA HIS A 98 -14.69 12.07 -11.32
C HIS A 98 -14.04 11.01 -10.40
N PRO A 99 -13.09 11.36 -9.50
CA PRO A 99 -12.32 10.37 -8.73
C PRO A 99 -13.16 9.48 -7.81
N TYR A 100 -14.37 9.92 -7.45
CA TYR A 100 -15.27 9.16 -6.57
C TYR A 100 -16.23 8.23 -7.32
N ASP A 101 -16.32 8.36 -8.65
CA ASP A 101 -17.12 7.47 -9.50
C ASP A 101 -16.38 6.16 -9.82
N TYR A 102 -15.07 6.12 -9.53
CA TYR A 102 -14.17 4.98 -9.75
C TYR A 102 -13.58 4.50 -8.40
N PRO A 103 -14.37 3.85 -7.53
CA PRO A 103 -13.89 3.39 -6.24
C PRO A 103 -12.82 2.29 -6.38
N LYS A 104 -11.90 2.22 -5.42
CA LYS A 104 -10.93 1.12 -5.35
C LYS A 104 -11.63 -0.23 -5.26
N SER A 105 -10.97 -1.27 -5.76
CA SER A 105 -11.51 -2.63 -5.73
C SER A 105 -11.85 -3.07 -4.31
N THR A 106 -12.98 -3.75 -4.13
CA THR A 106 -13.51 -4.12 -2.81
C THR A 106 -12.59 -5.03 -2.01
N PHE A 107 -11.75 -5.84 -2.68
CA PHE A 107 -10.79 -6.72 -2.01
C PHE A 107 -9.59 -5.97 -1.41
N ILE A 108 -9.26 -4.77 -1.91
CA ILE A 108 -8.11 -3.98 -1.44
C ILE A 108 -8.38 -3.42 -0.04
N ARG A 109 -9.61 -3.00 0.25
CA ARG A 109 -9.98 -2.42 1.55
C ARG A 109 -9.60 -3.31 2.76
N PRO A 110 -10.00 -4.59 2.86
CA PRO A 110 -9.63 -5.42 4.00
C PRO A 110 -8.12 -5.66 4.07
N LEU A 111 -7.41 -5.69 2.93
CA LEU A 111 -5.95 -5.80 2.91
C LEU A 111 -5.30 -4.54 3.51
N VAL A 112 -5.70 -3.35 3.04
CA VAL A 112 -5.18 -2.06 3.50
C VAL A 112 -5.52 -1.83 4.98
N GLU A 113 -6.72 -2.20 5.44
CA GLU A 113 -7.12 -2.06 6.84
C GLU A 113 -6.22 -2.86 7.82
N ARG A 114 -5.67 -3.98 7.35
CA ARG A 114 -4.76 -4.81 8.14
C ARG A 114 -3.34 -4.26 8.17
N LEU A 115 -2.89 -3.75 7.03
CA LEU A 115 -1.53 -3.24 6.86
C LEU A 115 -1.32 -1.86 7.48
N VAL A 116 -2.27 -0.95 7.26
CA VAL A 116 -2.17 0.47 7.65
C VAL A 116 -3.44 1.01 8.33
N GLY A 117 -4.47 0.18 8.51
CA GLY A 117 -5.70 0.62 9.16
C GLY A 117 -6.67 1.41 8.29
N ARG A 118 -7.64 2.09 8.94
CA ARG A 118 -8.70 2.87 8.27
C ARG A 118 -8.21 4.25 7.89
N SER A 119 -7.09 4.24 7.19
CA SER A 119 -6.34 5.39 6.77
C SER A 119 -6.87 5.96 5.45
N LEU A 120 -6.26 7.03 4.95
CA LEU A 120 -6.63 7.68 3.68
C LEU A 120 -6.62 6.71 2.48
N ILE A 121 -5.73 5.71 2.47
CA ILE A 121 -5.70 4.69 1.40
C ILE A 121 -6.96 3.81 1.45
N TRP A 122 -7.44 3.49 2.65
CA TRP A 122 -8.63 2.67 2.88
C TRP A 122 -9.94 3.42 2.59
N ALA A 123 -9.98 4.73 2.87
CA ALA A 123 -11.18 5.54 2.76
C ALA A 123 -11.64 5.74 1.30
N GLU A 124 -12.96 5.88 1.11
CA GLU A 124 -13.60 6.20 -0.17
C GLU A 124 -14.70 7.25 0.01
N GLY A 125 -15.09 7.90 -1.08
CA GLY A 125 -16.22 8.83 -1.12
C GLY A 125 -16.08 9.97 -0.11
N ASP A 126 -17.16 10.28 0.62
CA ASP A 126 -17.18 11.37 1.59
C ASP A 126 -16.25 11.15 2.77
N GLU A 127 -16.02 9.89 3.15
CA GLU A 127 -15.05 9.57 4.20
C GLU A 127 -13.63 9.94 3.76
N HIS A 128 -13.26 9.63 2.51
CA HIS A 128 -11.99 10.05 1.94
C HIS A 128 -11.86 11.57 1.87
N LYS A 129 -12.93 12.28 1.47
CA LYS A 129 -12.95 13.76 1.45
C LYS A 129 -12.66 14.35 2.83
N ARG A 130 -13.33 13.84 3.87
CA ARG A 130 -13.13 14.30 5.25
C ARG A 130 -11.71 14.05 5.73
N GLN A 131 -11.19 12.84 5.55
CA GLN A 131 -9.82 12.50 5.96
C GLN A 131 -8.77 13.32 5.21
N ARG A 132 -8.95 13.51 3.89
CA ARG A 132 -8.05 14.35 3.08
C ARG A 132 -8.05 15.80 3.56
N ALA A 133 -9.23 16.37 3.84
CA ALA A 133 -9.35 17.72 4.37
C ALA A 133 -8.73 17.86 5.77
N ALA A 134 -8.81 16.80 6.60
CA ALA A 134 -8.17 16.76 7.90
C ALA A 134 -6.64 16.77 7.81
N LEU A 135 -6.06 16.02 6.87
CA LEU A 135 -4.60 15.90 6.70
C LEU A 135 -3.95 17.01 5.87
N ALA A 136 -4.69 17.65 4.96
CA ALA A 136 -4.15 18.63 4.03
C ALA A 136 -3.27 19.74 4.67
N PRO A 137 -3.60 20.29 5.86
CA PRO A 137 -2.76 21.31 6.50
C PRO A 137 -1.35 20.85 6.88
N VAL A 138 -1.12 19.53 7.02
CA VAL A 138 0.21 19.00 7.32
C VAL A 138 1.07 18.86 6.07
N PHE A 139 0.47 18.91 4.88
CA PHE A 139 1.17 18.84 3.59
C PHE A 139 1.33 20.22 2.94
N THR A 140 1.51 21.26 3.74
CA THR A 140 1.73 22.61 3.22
C THR A 140 3.20 22.84 2.87
N HIS A 141 3.47 23.77 1.95
CA HIS A 141 4.83 24.18 1.62
C HIS A 141 5.62 24.69 2.85
N SER A 142 4.93 25.31 3.81
CA SER A 142 5.55 25.69 5.08
C SER A 142 6.03 24.47 5.87
N MET A 143 5.23 23.40 5.91
CA MET A 143 5.63 22.18 6.61
C MET A 143 6.81 21.50 5.92
N VAL A 144 6.80 21.43 4.58
CA VAL A 144 7.94 20.90 3.81
C VAL A 144 9.23 21.67 4.11
N LYS A 145 9.16 23.01 4.21
CA LYS A 145 10.32 23.81 4.61
C LYS A 145 10.78 23.54 6.05
N GLN A 146 9.85 23.24 6.96
CA GLN A 146 10.20 22.89 8.35
C GLN A 146 10.88 21.52 8.45
N THR A 147 10.61 20.61 7.51
CA THR A 147 11.27 19.28 7.47
C THR A 147 12.66 19.31 6.85
N GLU A 148 13.05 20.41 6.20
CA GLU A 148 14.31 20.55 5.48
C GLU A 148 15.56 20.27 6.33
N PRO A 149 15.69 20.80 7.57
CA PRO A 149 16.86 20.53 8.40
C PRO A 149 17.03 19.04 8.72
N GLU A 150 15.92 18.33 8.93
CA GLU A 150 15.92 16.89 9.23
C GLU A 150 16.38 16.06 8.04
N VAL A 151 15.93 16.43 6.84
CA VAL A 151 16.36 15.78 5.59
C VAL A 151 17.84 16.01 5.34
N ARG A 152 18.33 17.24 5.57
CA ARG A 152 19.76 17.57 5.44
C ARG A 152 20.61 16.78 6.44
N ASP A 153 20.25 16.81 7.72
CA ASP A 153 20.97 16.09 8.78
C ASP A 153 21.00 14.57 8.52
N THR A 154 19.87 13.99 8.11
CA THR A 154 19.81 12.57 7.74
C THR A 154 20.71 12.25 6.55
N SER A 155 20.74 13.13 5.54
CA SER A 155 21.58 12.96 4.35
C SER A 155 23.06 13.05 4.68
N GLU A 156 23.48 14.01 5.51
CA GLU A 156 24.86 14.14 5.98
C GLU A 156 25.31 12.91 6.78
N LYS A 157 24.47 12.42 7.70
CA LYS A 157 24.73 11.18 8.45
C LYS A 157 24.83 9.97 7.53
N LEU A 158 23.94 9.84 6.53
CA LEU A 158 23.98 8.75 5.56
C LEU A 158 25.27 8.77 4.74
N VAL A 159 25.72 9.95 4.29
CA VAL A 159 26.99 10.10 3.56
C VAL A 159 28.17 9.69 4.41
N ASN A 160 28.19 10.07 5.69
CA ASN A 160 29.27 9.68 6.61
C ASN A 160 29.30 8.16 6.83
N LEU A 161 28.15 7.54 7.10
CA LEU A 161 28.05 6.09 7.25
C LEU A 161 28.45 5.34 5.96
N LEU A 162 28.09 5.87 4.79
CA LEU A 162 28.46 5.26 3.52
C LEU A 162 29.97 5.32 3.29
N LYS A 163 30.62 6.44 3.64
CA LYS A 163 32.10 6.57 3.59
C LYS A 163 32.78 5.58 4.53
N GLU A 164 32.27 5.43 5.75
CA GLU A 164 32.77 4.45 6.71
C GLU A 164 32.65 3.03 6.15
N HIS A 165 31.49 2.69 5.59
CA HIS A 165 31.26 1.38 4.97
C HIS A 165 32.22 1.07 3.81
N ILE A 166 32.49 2.06 2.96
CA ILE A 166 33.45 1.93 1.86
C ILE A 166 34.86 1.68 2.42
N ASN A 167 35.32 2.50 3.36
CA ASN A 167 36.66 2.36 3.96
C ASN A 167 36.85 1.01 4.68
N ASP A 168 35.83 0.52 5.39
CA ASP A 168 35.87 -0.77 6.07
C ASP A 168 35.95 -1.94 5.07
N SER A 169 35.24 -1.83 3.95
CA SER A 169 35.25 -2.85 2.89
C SER A 169 36.58 -2.93 2.14
N GLU A 170 37.23 -1.78 1.90
CA GLU A 170 38.58 -1.71 1.33
C GLU A 170 39.63 -2.34 2.24
N SER A 171 39.51 -2.10 3.55
CA SER A 171 40.42 -2.66 4.57
C SER A 171 40.30 -4.19 4.70
N ALA A 172 39.12 -4.75 4.42
CA ALA A 172 38.86 -6.19 4.50
C ALA A 172 39.33 -6.98 3.25
N ASN A 173 39.39 -6.34 2.08
CA ASN A 173 39.71 -7.00 0.80
C ASN A 173 41.22 -7.08 0.47
N GLY A 174 42.10 -6.65 1.38
CA GLY A 174 43.52 -7.03 1.33
C GLY A 174 44.27 -6.68 0.04
N GLY A 175 43.87 -5.62 -0.67
CA GLY A 175 44.59 -5.15 -1.87
C GLY A 175 44.36 -5.97 -3.15
N SER A 176 43.31 -6.78 -3.25
CA SER A 176 42.86 -7.25 -4.56
C SER A 176 42.36 -6.04 -5.35
N GLY A 177 43.07 -5.65 -6.42
CA GLY A 177 42.94 -4.38 -7.15
C GLY A 177 41.64 -4.13 -7.92
N ASP A 178 40.50 -4.38 -7.30
CA ASP A 178 39.20 -3.90 -7.72
C ASP A 178 38.76 -2.83 -6.70
N ASP A 179 38.98 -1.56 -7.02
CA ASP A 179 38.66 -0.38 -6.18
C ASP A 179 37.14 -0.09 -6.15
N THR A 180 36.30 -1.11 -6.31
CA THR A 180 34.86 -0.97 -6.45
C THR A 180 34.13 -1.64 -5.29
N VAL A 181 33.23 -0.89 -4.65
CA VAL A 181 32.37 -1.38 -3.56
C VAL A 181 30.94 -1.46 -4.06
N GLU A 182 30.36 -2.66 -4.06
CA GLU A 182 28.96 -2.87 -4.41
C GLU A 182 28.06 -2.44 -3.24
N ILE A 183 27.06 -1.60 -3.53
CA ILE A 183 26.12 -1.09 -2.53
C ILE A 183 24.68 -1.37 -2.92
N ASP A 184 23.88 -1.81 -1.95
CA ASP A 184 22.43 -1.96 -2.11
C ASP A 184 21.75 -0.59 -1.95
N ALA A 185 21.56 0.11 -3.06
CA ALA A 185 20.91 1.43 -3.08
C ALA A 185 19.49 1.41 -2.50
N VAL A 186 18.77 0.29 -2.60
CA VAL A 186 17.41 0.11 -2.06
C VAL A 186 17.46 0.06 -0.54
N ASP A 187 18.41 -0.67 0.04
CA ASP A 187 18.61 -0.72 1.49
C ASP A 187 19.01 0.64 2.07
N TRP A 188 20.01 1.31 1.49
CA TRP A 188 20.49 2.61 1.97
C TRP A 188 19.42 3.71 1.86
N SER A 189 18.70 3.77 0.74
CA SER A 189 17.60 4.73 0.57
C SER A 189 16.42 4.43 1.51
N SER A 190 16.11 3.15 1.76
CA SER A 190 15.07 2.75 2.72
C SER A 190 15.40 3.19 4.14
N ARG A 191 16.66 3.03 4.59
CA ARG A 191 17.12 3.49 5.92
C ARG A 191 16.96 4.99 6.10
N ALA A 192 17.42 5.78 5.12
CA ALA A 192 17.28 7.23 5.13
C ALA A 192 15.82 7.68 5.13
N THR A 193 15.00 7.03 4.30
CA THR A 193 13.57 7.35 4.20
C THR A 193 12.84 7.04 5.50
N LEU A 194 13.12 5.89 6.11
CA LEU A 194 12.54 5.50 7.40
C LEU A 194 12.96 6.47 8.52
N GLN A 195 14.22 6.90 8.53
CA GLN A 195 14.73 7.90 9.46
C GLN A 195 13.97 9.23 9.33
N ILE A 196 13.87 9.77 8.11
CA ILE A 196 13.17 11.03 7.85
C ILE A 196 11.71 10.93 8.26
N ILE A 197 11.01 9.87 7.88
CA ILE A 197 9.59 9.69 8.21
C ILE A 197 9.38 9.46 9.71
N GLY A 198 10.27 8.73 10.37
CA GLY A 198 10.22 8.56 11.82
C GLY A 198 10.33 9.89 12.54
N SER A 199 11.31 10.71 12.16
CA SER A 199 11.56 11.99 12.79
C SER A 199 10.49 13.02 12.46
N VAL A 200 10.14 13.20 11.19
CA VAL A 200 9.10 14.14 10.75
C VAL A 200 7.70 13.69 11.16
N GLY A 201 7.42 12.39 11.05
CA GLY A 201 6.10 11.81 11.26
C GLY A 201 5.76 11.59 12.73
N LEU A 202 6.71 11.08 13.50
CA LEU A 202 6.53 10.64 14.89
C LEU A 202 7.44 11.36 15.88
N GLY A 203 8.39 12.18 15.44
CA GLY A 203 9.45 12.68 16.32
C GLY A 203 10.35 11.56 16.85
N HIS A 204 10.46 10.45 16.11
CA HIS A 204 11.17 9.24 16.53
C HIS A 204 12.45 9.02 15.73
N ASP A 205 13.57 8.85 16.44
CA ASP A 205 14.85 8.53 15.85
C ASP A 205 15.01 7.00 15.68
N PHE A 206 14.99 6.55 14.43
CA PHE A 206 15.21 5.13 14.08
C PHE A 206 16.69 4.75 13.96
N ARG A 207 17.60 5.70 14.22
CA ARG A 207 19.06 5.54 14.11
C ARG A 207 19.47 4.94 12.76
N LEU A 208 18.96 5.50 11.67
CA LEU A 208 19.26 5.07 10.30
C LEU A 208 19.06 3.56 10.06
N GLY A 209 18.04 2.98 10.69
CA GLY A 209 17.68 1.58 10.47
C GLY A 209 18.29 0.59 11.48
N GLU A 210 19.08 1.06 12.45
CA GLU A 210 19.75 0.17 13.40
C GLU A 210 18.83 -0.41 14.48
N THR A 211 17.76 0.31 14.80
CA THR A 211 16.81 -0.09 15.86
C THR A 211 16.04 -1.35 15.48
N ASP A 212 15.65 -2.16 16.49
CA ASP A 212 14.84 -3.36 16.26
C ASP A 212 13.51 -3.03 15.59
N ASP A 213 12.91 -1.90 15.94
CA ASP A 213 11.68 -1.40 15.34
C ASP A 213 11.88 -1.06 13.85
N ALA A 214 13.00 -0.43 13.50
CA ALA A 214 13.30 -0.13 12.11
C ALA A 214 13.54 -1.38 11.27
N LYS A 215 14.30 -2.34 11.79
CA LYS A 215 14.54 -3.64 11.14
C LYS A 215 13.23 -4.40 10.93
N ALA A 216 12.35 -4.40 11.93
CA ALA A 216 11.05 -5.06 11.83
C ALA A 216 10.13 -4.39 10.78
N ILE A 217 10.14 -3.06 10.67
CA ILE A 217 9.41 -2.32 9.62
C ILE A 217 9.94 -2.70 8.24
N THR A 218 11.26 -2.57 8.02
CA THR A 218 11.89 -2.85 6.72
C THR A 218 11.70 -4.30 6.31
N GLN A 219 11.90 -5.25 7.24
CA GLN A 219 11.66 -6.66 6.97
C GLN A 219 10.20 -6.93 6.61
N SER A 220 9.25 -6.35 7.34
CA SER A 220 7.83 -6.51 7.03
C SER A 220 7.47 -5.96 5.64
N LEU A 221 8.08 -4.86 5.20
CA LEU A 221 7.85 -4.31 3.87
C LEU A 221 8.42 -5.23 2.78
N ARG A 222 9.63 -5.77 3.00
CA ARG A 222 10.23 -6.79 2.12
C ARG A 222 9.35 -8.03 2.03
N ASP A 223 8.89 -8.55 3.16
CA ASP A 223 8.02 -9.73 3.21
C ASP A 223 6.72 -9.50 2.44
N ILE A 224 6.14 -8.30 2.50
CA ILE A 224 4.94 -7.94 1.72
C ILE A 224 5.25 -7.93 0.22
N ALA A 225 6.36 -7.30 -0.19
CA ALA A 225 6.78 -7.24 -1.59
C ALA A 225 7.05 -8.64 -2.15
N THR A 226 7.83 -9.45 -1.42
CA THR A 226 8.14 -10.84 -1.79
C THR A 226 6.88 -11.70 -1.81
N ALA A 227 5.99 -11.59 -0.81
CA ALA A 227 4.73 -12.32 -0.80
C ALA A 227 3.87 -11.96 -2.01
N GLY A 228 3.85 -10.68 -2.39
CA GLY A 228 3.21 -10.18 -3.61
C GLY A 228 3.68 -10.94 -4.85
N MET A 229 5.00 -11.10 -5.01
CA MET A 229 5.66 -11.78 -6.14
C MET A 229 5.47 -13.31 -6.20
N THR A 230 4.90 -13.94 -5.17
CA THR A 230 4.66 -15.39 -5.19
C THR A 230 3.37 -15.76 -5.94
N SER A 231 3.26 -17.02 -6.37
CA SER A 231 2.00 -17.56 -6.89
C SER A 231 0.84 -17.43 -5.91
N ALA A 232 1.11 -17.51 -4.59
CA ALA A 232 0.10 -17.26 -3.56
C ALA A 232 -0.33 -15.79 -3.54
N GLY A 233 0.59 -14.86 -3.77
CA GLY A 233 0.34 -13.42 -3.93
C GLY A 233 -0.51 -13.08 -5.15
N PHE A 234 -0.46 -13.88 -6.21
CA PHE A 234 -1.38 -13.77 -7.35
C PHE A 234 -2.75 -14.41 -7.09
N ILE A 235 -2.76 -15.63 -6.54
CA ILE A 235 -4.00 -16.43 -6.36
C ILE A 235 -4.88 -15.85 -5.25
N ALA A 236 -4.32 -15.49 -4.10
CA ALA A 236 -5.11 -15.10 -2.94
C ALA A 236 -5.97 -13.84 -3.18
N PRO A 237 -5.45 -12.73 -3.75
CA PRO A 237 -6.26 -11.57 -4.08
C PRO A 237 -7.34 -11.89 -5.12
N SER A 238 -7.00 -12.71 -6.12
CA SER A 238 -7.95 -13.16 -7.14
C SER A 238 -9.13 -13.92 -6.54
N VAL A 239 -8.86 -14.83 -5.60
CA VAL A 239 -9.86 -15.59 -4.83
C VAL A 239 -10.71 -14.67 -3.96
N LEU A 240 -10.10 -13.74 -3.22
CA LEU A 240 -10.83 -12.80 -2.37
C LEU A 240 -11.72 -11.84 -3.16
N ARG A 241 -11.29 -11.44 -4.37
CA ARG A 241 -12.10 -10.64 -5.29
C ARG A 241 -13.28 -11.44 -5.84
N ALA A 242 -13.08 -12.70 -6.20
CA ALA A 242 -14.13 -13.57 -6.72
C ALA A 242 -15.15 -13.98 -5.64
N PHE A 243 -14.68 -14.18 -4.41
CA PHE A 243 -15.44 -14.71 -3.28
C PHE A 243 -15.32 -13.79 -2.04
N PRO A 244 -15.94 -12.61 -2.05
CA PRO A 244 -15.77 -11.61 -1.00
C PRO A 244 -16.24 -12.08 0.39
N PHE A 245 -17.13 -13.07 0.49
CA PHE A 245 -17.54 -13.62 1.79
C PHE A 245 -16.38 -14.25 2.57
N LEU A 246 -15.30 -14.69 1.88
CA LEU A 246 -14.11 -15.24 2.52
C LEU A 246 -13.42 -14.22 3.44
N THR A 247 -13.58 -12.91 3.18
CA THR A 247 -12.99 -11.87 4.04
C THR A 247 -13.62 -11.78 5.42
N ASN A 248 -14.83 -12.32 5.59
CA ASN A 248 -15.56 -12.32 6.85
C ASN A 248 -15.29 -13.59 7.68
N LEU A 249 -14.56 -14.57 7.12
CA LEU A 249 -14.23 -15.80 7.83
C LEU A 249 -13.11 -15.54 8.85
N PRO A 250 -13.17 -16.16 10.05
CA PRO A 250 -12.18 -15.97 11.11
C PRO A 250 -10.89 -16.77 10.82
N ILE A 251 -10.20 -16.44 9.72
CA ILE A 251 -8.93 -17.07 9.33
C ILE A 251 -7.79 -16.33 10.03
N LYS A 252 -6.92 -17.03 10.77
CA LYS A 252 -5.81 -16.41 11.53
C LYS A 252 -4.90 -15.53 10.65
N ALA A 253 -4.57 -15.99 9.45
CA ALA A 253 -3.79 -15.21 8.47
C ALA A 253 -4.50 -13.91 8.04
N MET A 254 -5.84 -13.87 8.11
CA MET A 254 -6.66 -12.70 7.82
C MET A 254 -6.94 -11.83 9.05
N GLN A 255 -6.59 -12.30 10.25
CA GLN A 255 -6.77 -11.58 11.51
C GLN A 255 -5.47 -10.96 12.04
N ALA A 256 -4.31 -11.39 11.56
CA ALA A 256 -3.04 -10.80 11.91
C ALA A 256 -2.95 -9.34 11.44
N GLN A 257 -2.58 -8.43 12.35
CA GLN A 257 -2.25 -7.05 12.01
C GLN A 257 -0.83 -6.98 11.44
N GLY A 258 -0.61 -6.09 10.47
CA GLY A 258 0.74 -5.88 9.91
C GLY A 258 1.72 -5.37 10.97
N ALA A 259 3.00 -5.75 10.85
CA ALA A 259 4.04 -5.32 11.78
C ALA A 259 4.20 -3.79 11.80
N VAL A 260 4.08 -3.13 10.63
CA VAL A 260 4.10 -1.67 10.52
C VAL A 260 3.00 -1.03 11.38
N LYS A 261 1.76 -1.51 11.28
CA LYS A 261 0.64 -1.00 12.07
C LYS A 261 0.86 -1.18 13.57
N SER A 262 1.33 -2.35 14.00
CA SER A 262 1.54 -2.62 15.42
C SER A 262 2.69 -1.77 16.00
N ILE A 263 3.78 -1.60 15.27
CA ILE A 263 4.93 -0.77 15.68
C ILE A 263 4.54 0.71 15.73
N VAL A 264 3.92 1.24 14.68
CA VAL A 264 3.48 2.65 14.64
C VAL A 264 2.49 2.94 15.76
N ARG A 265 1.54 2.04 16.02
CA ARG A 265 0.57 2.20 17.11
C ARG A 265 1.25 2.19 18.48
N ARG A 266 2.22 1.30 18.71
CA ARG A 266 2.99 1.24 19.96
C ARG A 266 3.83 2.51 20.15
N LEU A 267 4.61 2.91 19.15
CA LEU A 267 5.45 4.11 19.20
C LEU A 267 4.62 5.38 19.37
N GLY A 268 3.59 5.56 18.55
CA GLY A 268 2.68 6.69 18.62
C GLY A 268 2.00 6.78 19.99
N THR A 269 1.53 5.66 20.55
CA THR A 269 0.93 5.66 21.89
C THR A 269 1.92 6.11 22.96
N LYS A 270 3.17 5.63 22.89
CA LYS A 270 4.24 6.02 23.82
C LYS A 270 4.52 7.53 23.73
N ILE A 271 4.68 8.04 22.50
CA ILE A 271 4.95 9.46 22.24
C ILE A 271 3.81 10.35 22.76
N VAL A 272 2.55 10.00 22.50
CA VAL A 272 1.40 10.76 23.02
C VAL A 272 1.39 10.76 24.55
N GLN A 273 1.67 9.62 25.19
CA GLN A 273 1.72 9.53 26.65
C GLN A 273 2.84 10.39 27.24
N GLU A 274 4.03 10.37 26.65
CA GLU A 274 5.18 11.18 27.08
C GLU A 274 4.90 12.68 26.89
N ASN A 275 4.33 13.06 25.75
CA ASN A 275 3.95 14.44 25.47
C ASN A 275 2.90 14.94 26.47
N ARG A 276 1.89 14.12 26.78
CA ARG A 276 0.86 14.47 27.78
C ARG A 276 1.42 14.60 29.19
N LYS A 277 2.40 13.77 29.57
CA LYS A 277 3.09 13.87 30.86
C LYS A 277 3.93 15.15 30.96
N ALA A 278 4.62 15.53 29.89
CA ALA A 278 5.51 16.69 29.87
C ALA A 278 4.77 18.03 29.70
N ASN A 279 3.69 18.06 28.91
CA ASN A 279 3.03 19.29 28.47
C ASN A 279 1.54 19.38 28.84
N GLY A 280 1.00 18.41 29.58
CA GLY A 280 -0.42 18.34 29.90
C GLY A 280 -1.26 18.05 28.65
N THR A 281 -2.38 18.75 28.48
CA THR A 281 -3.25 18.57 27.30
C THR A 281 -2.79 19.33 26.06
N LYS A 282 -1.74 20.16 26.13
CA LYS A 282 -1.25 20.96 25.00
C LYS A 282 -0.14 20.22 24.26
N ALA A 283 -0.43 19.68 23.07
CA ALA A 283 0.58 19.00 22.27
C ALA A 283 1.66 19.97 21.75
N LYS A 284 2.94 19.73 22.12
CA LYS A 284 4.11 20.45 21.59
C LYS A 284 4.96 19.53 20.73
N GLY A 285 5.49 20.04 19.62
CA GLY A 285 6.32 19.30 18.68
C GLY A 285 6.04 19.71 17.24
N ASN A 286 7.05 19.70 16.39
CA ASN A 286 6.89 20.05 14.98
C ASN A 286 6.58 18.83 14.10
N ASP A 287 6.48 17.65 14.69
CA ASP A 287 6.12 16.41 14.00
C ASP A 287 4.63 16.38 13.61
N LEU A 288 4.32 15.50 12.66
CA LEU A 288 2.95 15.28 12.15
C LEU A 288 1.98 14.88 13.27
N LEU A 289 2.38 13.96 14.16
CA LEU A 289 1.51 13.48 15.24
C LEU A 289 1.14 14.62 16.20
N SER A 290 2.11 15.42 16.63
CA SER A 290 1.90 16.62 17.44
C SER A 290 1.05 17.68 16.71
N THR A 291 1.22 17.82 15.40
CA THR A 291 0.40 18.74 14.58
C THR A 291 -1.04 18.29 14.52
N LEU A 292 -1.30 17.00 14.30
CA LEU A 292 -2.64 16.44 14.30
C LEU A 292 -3.33 16.57 15.66
N LEU A 293 -2.59 16.38 16.77
CA LEU A 293 -3.13 16.57 18.12
C LEU A 293 -3.54 18.03 18.36
N ARG A 294 -2.73 19.01 17.93
CA ARG A 294 -3.11 20.43 18.03
C ARG A 294 -4.33 20.78 17.19
N MET A 295 -4.47 20.16 16.02
CA MET A 295 -5.63 20.36 15.15
C MET A 295 -6.91 19.79 15.77
N GLU A 296 -6.83 18.65 16.47
CA GLU A 296 -7.91 18.10 17.30
C GLU A 296 -8.32 19.10 18.39
N GLU A 297 -7.36 19.61 19.17
CA GLU A 297 -7.59 20.59 20.24
C GLU A 297 -8.29 21.85 19.72
N THR A 298 -7.91 22.32 18.52
CA THR A 298 -8.43 23.56 17.92
C THR A 298 -9.81 23.39 17.30
N ARG A 299 -10.09 22.22 16.70
CA ARG A 299 -11.36 21.96 15.99
C ARG A 299 -12.47 21.47 16.91
N GLY A 300 -12.14 20.98 18.11
CA GLY A 300 -13.12 20.36 19.02
C GLY A 300 -13.70 19.03 18.49
N GLU A 301 -13.23 18.58 17.32
CA GLU A 301 -13.54 17.27 16.75
C GLU A 301 -12.45 16.31 17.20
N LYS A 302 -12.84 15.34 18.03
CA LYS A 302 -11.96 14.27 18.49
C LYS A 302 -11.55 13.42 17.28
N LEU A 303 -10.36 13.64 16.72
CA LEU A 303 -9.78 12.66 15.82
C LEU A 303 -9.45 11.43 16.68
N ASP A 304 -10.03 10.29 16.32
CA ASP A 304 -9.71 9.05 17.00
C ASP A 304 -8.20 8.79 16.89
N LEU A 305 -7.51 8.66 18.04
CA LEU A 305 -6.07 8.43 18.10
C LEU A 305 -5.66 7.21 17.26
N ASP A 306 -6.53 6.20 17.21
CA ASP A 306 -6.32 5.03 16.36
C ASP A 306 -6.26 5.41 14.88
N ARG A 307 -7.08 6.37 14.45
CA ARG A 307 -7.04 6.89 13.09
C ARG A 307 -5.84 7.76 12.81
N MET A 308 -5.36 8.51 13.79
CA MET A 308 -4.10 9.25 13.65
C MET A 308 -2.93 8.30 13.39
N PHE A 309 -2.84 7.20 14.15
CA PHE A 309 -1.82 6.18 13.94
C PHE A 309 -1.97 5.50 12.59
N ASP A 310 -3.20 5.14 12.19
CA ASP A 310 -3.47 4.59 10.87
C ASP A 310 -3.03 5.56 9.75
N HIS A 311 -3.21 6.87 9.93
CA HIS A 311 -2.70 7.88 9.00
C HIS A 311 -1.18 7.93 8.96
N VAL A 312 -0.50 7.87 10.11
CA VAL A 312 0.97 7.83 10.15
C VAL A 312 1.53 6.55 9.52
N SER A 313 0.85 5.40 9.69
CA SER A 313 1.23 4.14 9.06
C SER A 313 1.24 4.22 7.53
N ILE A 314 0.42 5.08 6.91
CA ILE A 314 0.47 5.31 5.46
C ILE A 314 1.84 5.80 5.03
N TYR A 315 2.43 6.75 5.76
CA TYR A 315 3.68 7.39 5.34
C TYR A 315 4.79 6.36 5.19
N HIS A 316 4.88 5.43 6.14
CA HIS A 316 5.83 4.32 6.09
C HIS A 316 5.56 3.32 4.95
N SER A 317 4.28 3.02 4.66
CA SER A 317 3.93 2.04 3.62
C SER A 317 4.01 2.60 2.20
N VAL A 318 3.71 3.89 2.01
CA VAL A 318 3.80 4.53 0.68
C VAL A 318 5.25 4.70 0.28
N SER A 319 6.13 5.09 1.19
CA SER A 319 7.56 5.19 0.87
C SER A 319 8.22 3.85 0.57
N GLY A 320 7.81 2.77 1.26
CA GLY A 320 8.30 1.43 0.99
C GLY A 320 7.92 0.91 -0.41
N ASN A 321 6.68 1.12 -0.83
CA ASN A 321 6.19 0.62 -2.13
C ASN A 321 6.71 1.37 -3.36
N PHE A 322 7.40 2.51 -3.19
CA PHE A 322 8.11 3.19 -4.29
C PHE A 322 9.58 2.78 -4.39
N ILE A 323 10.11 2.10 -3.38
CA ILE A 323 11.51 1.71 -3.27
C ILE A 323 11.71 0.21 -3.59
N TYR A 324 10.63 -0.59 -3.57
CA TYR A 324 10.62 -2.03 -3.92
C TYR A 324 9.76 -2.33 -5.13
#